data_AF-A0A945L277-F1
#
_entry.id   AF-A0A945L277-F1
#
_cell.length_a   1.000
_cell.length_b   1.000
_cell.length_c   1.000
_cell.angle_alpha   90.00
_cell.angle_beta   90.00
_cell.angle_gamma   90.00
#
_symmetry.space_group_name_H-M   'P 1'
#
loop_
_entity.id
_entity.type
_entity.pdbx_description
1 polymer ?
#
loop_
_entity_poly.entity_id
_entity_poly.type
_entity_poly.pdbx_seq_one_letter_code
_entity_poly.pdbx_strand_id
1 'polypeptide(L)'
;MPAGYHLELVLAEPHIGEPILAVFDGNGRMYVAEMRTYMQDADSTGEFEPSSRVSMHEDTTGDGQYDRHTIFADNLLLPRIVLPLDDRVIIGETNTLDLYAYRAQTVTAYRTKNISGSKEARTAAISNTNPVA
;
A
#
# COMPACT_ATOMS: atom_id res chain seq x y z
N MET A 1 -5.93 -9.21 27.06
CA MET A 1 -5.40 -7.84 27.22
C MET A 1 -5.23 -7.55 28.71
N PRO A 2 -4.24 -6.72 29.12
CA PRO A 2 -4.15 -6.23 30.50
C PRO A 2 -5.44 -5.50 30.93
N ALA A 3 -5.66 -5.38 32.24
CA ALA A 3 -6.82 -4.65 32.75
C ALA A 3 -6.84 -3.20 32.22
N GLY A 4 -8.01 -2.73 31.75
CA GLY A 4 -8.19 -1.42 31.13
C GLY A 4 -8.00 -1.39 29.60
N TYR A 5 -7.55 -2.48 28.99
CA TYR A 5 -7.41 -2.61 27.53
C TYR A 5 -8.41 -3.61 26.95
N HIS A 6 -8.89 -3.33 25.75
CA HIS A 6 -9.72 -4.23 24.96
C HIS A 6 -9.22 -4.27 23.51
N LEU A 7 -9.69 -5.24 22.75
CA LEU A 7 -9.40 -5.40 21.31
C LEU A 7 -10.72 -5.31 20.56
N GLU A 8 -10.71 -4.58 19.45
CA GLU A 8 -11.86 -4.43 18.58
C GLU A 8 -11.45 -4.73 17.15
N LEU A 9 -12.37 -5.35 16.41
CA LEU A 9 -12.20 -5.57 14.98
C LEU A 9 -12.63 -4.29 14.26
N VAL A 10 -11.68 -3.64 13.58
CA VAL A 10 -11.94 -2.40 12.83
C VAL A 10 -11.89 -2.59 11.32
N LEU A 11 -11.31 -3.70 10.85
CA LEU A 11 -11.14 -4.04 9.44
C LEU A 11 -10.81 -5.53 9.29
N ALA A 12 -11.43 -6.19 8.32
CA ALA A 12 -11.27 -7.62 8.05
C ALA A 12 -11.56 -7.94 6.58
N GLU A 13 -11.44 -9.22 6.20
CA GLU A 13 -12.01 -9.73 4.96
C GLU A 13 -13.52 -9.39 4.87
N PRO A 14 -14.04 -9.09 3.67
CA PRO A 14 -13.39 -9.14 2.35
C PRO A 14 -12.63 -7.86 1.96
N HIS A 15 -12.56 -6.85 2.85
CA HIS A 15 -12.03 -5.53 2.50
C HIS A 15 -10.51 -5.48 2.40
N ILE A 16 -9.82 -6.34 3.15
CA ILE A 16 -8.36 -6.59 3.08
C ILE A 16 -8.10 -8.08 2.86
N GLY A 17 -6.90 -8.40 2.38
CA GLY A 17 -6.40 -9.77 2.28
C GLY A 17 -4.88 -9.80 2.40
N GLU A 18 -4.36 -10.76 3.15
CA GLU A 18 -2.92 -10.93 3.42
C GLU A 18 -2.21 -9.63 3.84
N PRO A 19 -2.73 -8.93 4.87
CA PRO A 19 -2.14 -7.69 5.35
C PRO A 19 -0.77 -7.96 5.99
N ILE A 20 0.25 -7.20 5.61
CA ILE A 20 1.60 -7.32 6.17
C ILE A 20 2.05 -6.10 6.98
N LEU A 21 1.43 -4.95 6.73
CA LEU A 21 1.63 -3.72 7.49
C LEU A 21 0.39 -2.84 7.39
N ALA A 22 0.19 -2.00 8.41
CA ALA A 22 -0.78 -0.93 8.41
C ALA A 22 -0.14 0.36 8.96
N VAL A 23 -0.42 1.48 8.32
CA VAL A 23 0.07 2.82 8.72
C VAL A 23 -1.05 3.85 8.58
N PHE A 24 -0.99 4.92 9.37
CA PHE A 24 -2.00 5.97 9.35
C PHE A 24 -1.39 7.29 8.86
N ASP A 25 -2.15 8.04 8.06
CA ASP A 25 -1.79 9.43 7.73
C ASP A 25 -2.29 10.42 8.80
N GLY A 26 -1.96 11.71 8.61
CA GLY A 26 -2.40 12.78 9.51
C GLY A 26 -3.92 13.06 9.49
N ASN A 27 -4.67 12.47 8.55
CA ASN A 27 -6.13 12.58 8.47
C ASN A 27 -6.84 11.34 9.05
N GLY A 28 -6.10 10.38 9.62
CA GLY A 28 -6.66 9.15 10.20
C GLY A 28 -6.98 8.06 9.18
N ARG A 29 -6.57 8.22 7.92
CA ARG A 29 -6.73 7.18 6.89
C ARG A 29 -5.75 6.05 7.15
N MET A 30 -6.24 4.81 7.12
CA MET A 30 -5.39 3.63 7.25
C MET A 30 -4.97 3.15 5.87
N TYR A 31 -3.67 2.97 5.67
CA TYR A 31 -3.09 2.32 4.49
C TYR A 31 -2.60 0.93 4.89
N VAL A 32 -3.03 -0.09 4.16
CA VAL A 32 -2.66 -1.49 4.42
C VAL A 32 -1.93 -2.03 3.20
N ALA A 33 -0.72 -2.57 3.39
CA ALA A 33 -0.07 -3.32 2.32
C ALA A 33 -0.52 -4.78 2.36
N GLU A 34 -1.02 -5.25 1.23
CA GLU A 34 -1.58 -6.58 1.01
C GLU A 34 -0.64 -7.37 0.11
N MET A 35 0.11 -8.33 0.67
CA MET A 35 1.19 -9.02 -0.03
C MET A 35 0.75 -10.39 -0.58
N ARG A 36 -0.10 -10.33 -1.60
CA ARG A 36 -0.87 -11.47 -2.16
C ARG A 36 -0.07 -12.50 -2.95
N THR A 37 1.24 -12.30 -3.09
CA THR A 37 2.10 -13.17 -3.88
C THR A 37 3.16 -13.88 -3.05
N TYR A 38 3.36 -13.49 -1.80
CA TYR A 38 4.51 -13.96 -1.05
C TYR A 38 4.34 -15.42 -0.60
N MET A 39 5.28 -16.28 -1.00
CA MET A 39 5.37 -17.69 -0.56
C MET A 39 4.03 -18.43 -0.60
N GLN A 40 3.24 -18.26 -1.66
CA GLN A 40 1.92 -18.89 -1.79
C GLN A 40 2.00 -20.42 -1.86
N ASP A 41 3.15 -20.95 -2.32
CA ASP A 41 3.52 -22.36 -2.22
C ASP A 41 4.99 -22.51 -1.80
N ALA A 42 5.44 -23.76 -1.64
CA ALA A 42 6.80 -24.08 -1.20
C ALA A 42 7.89 -23.66 -2.21
N ASP A 43 7.51 -23.47 -3.48
CA ASP A 43 8.40 -23.13 -4.58
C ASP A 43 8.36 -21.61 -4.92
N SER A 44 7.60 -20.81 -4.16
CA SER A 44 7.38 -19.38 -4.42
C SER A 44 6.81 -19.08 -5.81
N THR A 45 5.96 -19.96 -6.35
CA THR A 45 5.37 -19.74 -7.68
C THR A 45 4.60 -18.42 -7.71
N GLY A 46 4.92 -17.56 -8.69
CA GLY A 46 4.25 -16.26 -8.86
C GLY A 46 4.64 -15.18 -7.85
N GLU A 47 5.63 -15.40 -6.97
CA GLU A 47 6.03 -14.43 -5.94
C GLU A 47 6.38 -13.04 -6.51
N PHE A 48 6.99 -13.05 -7.70
CA PHE A 48 7.41 -11.83 -8.39
C PHE A 48 6.40 -11.29 -9.40
N GLU A 49 5.16 -11.76 -9.39
CA GLU A 49 4.08 -11.16 -10.16
C GLU A 49 3.60 -9.86 -9.47
N PRO A 50 3.39 -8.77 -10.22
CA PRO A 50 2.92 -7.51 -9.65
C PRO A 50 1.40 -7.57 -9.42
N SER A 51 0.94 -8.34 -8.44
CA SER A 51 -0.48 -8.47 -8.07
C SER A 51 -0.77 -8.18 -6.59
N SER A 52 0.25 -7.75 -5.85
CA SER A 52 0.08 -7.16 -4.52
C SER A 52 -0.41 -5.72 -4.63
N ARG A 53 -0.92 -5.17 -3.53
CA ARG A 53 -1.52 -3.83 -3.54
C ARG A 53 -1.37 -3.12 -2.19
N VAL A 54 -1.65 -1.82 -2.20
CA VAL A 54 -1.90 -1.04 -0.98
C VAL A 54 -3.34 -0.53 -1.03
N SER A 55 -4.14 -0.91 -0.06
CA SER A 55 -5.49 -0.38 0.14
C SER A 55 -5.46 0.84 1.06
N MET A 56 -6.48 1.69 0.94
CA MET A 56 -6.73 2.83 1.82
C MET A 56 -8.14 2.74 2.36
N HIS A 57 -8.27 2.93 3.67
CA HIS A 57 -9.52 2.84 4.41
C HIS A 57 -9.75 4.12 5.20
N GLU A 58 -10.99 4.60 5.18
CA GLU A 58 -11.44 5.80 5.89
C GLU A 58 -12.64 5.48 6.78
N ASP A 59 -12.64 6.04 7.98
CA ASP A 59 -13.79 6.15 8.87
C ASP A 59 -14.41 7.53 8.62
N THR A 60 -15.58 7.55 7.99
CA THR A 60 -16.30 8.77 7.62
C THR A 60 -17.35 9.19 8.67
N THR A 61 -17.63 8.32 9.64
CA THR A 61 -18.63 8.55 10.70
C THR A 61 -17.98 8.94 12.04
N GLY A 62 -16.69 8.68 12.21
CA GLY A 62 -15.92 8.96 13.42
C GLY A 62 -16.23 7.98 14.56
N ASP A 63 -16.77 6.81 14.25
CA ASP A 63 -17.14 5.78 15.24
C ASP A 63 -16.05 4.73 15.49
N GLY A 64 -14.90 4.86 14.82
CA GLY A 64 -13.76 3.96 14.91
C GLY A 64 -13.85 2.75 13.98
N GLN A 65 -14.93 2.61 13.20
CA GLN A 65 -15.04 1.59 12.15
C GLN A 65 -14.82 2.18 10.77
N TYR A 66 -13.97 1.50 9.99
CA TYR A 66 -13.69 1.89 8.62
C TYR A 66 -14.87 1.50 7.71
N ASP A 67 -15.51 2.46 7.07
CA ASP A 67 -16.68 2.27 6.19
C ASP A 67 -16.39 2.53 4.70
N ARG A 68 -15.32 3.26 4.38
CA ARG A 68 -14.90 3.52 3.01
C ARG A 68 -13.60 2.81 2.70
N HIS A 69 -13.62 1.93 1.70
CA HIS A 69 -12.46 1.14 1.30
C HIS A 69 -12.13 1.38 -0.17
N THR A 70 -10.86 1.59 -0.48
CA THR A 70 -10.37 1.84 -1.84
C THR A 70 -9.05 1.15 -2.08
N ILE A 71 -8.78 0.73 -3.32
CA ILE A 71 -7.43 0.33 -3.73
C ILE A 71 -6.66 1.61 -4.05
N PHE A 72 -5.67 1.93 -3.23
CA PHE A 72 -4.90 3.16 -3.37
C PHE A 72 -3.81 3.02 -4.43
N ALA A 73 -3.08 1.90 -4.39
CA ALA A 73 -2.08 1.52 -5.38
C ALA A 73 -2.21 0.04 -5.69
N ASP A 74 -2.26 -0.30 -6.98
CA ASP A 74 -2.43 -1.67 -7.46
C ASP A 74 -1.25 -2.10 -8.32
N ASN A 75 -1.17 -3.40 -8.62
CA ASN A 75 -0.13 -4.03 -9.42
C ASN A 75 1.30 -3.76 -8.88
N LEU A 76 1.48 -3.96 -7.58
CA LEU A 76 2.75 -3.75 -6.88
C LEU A 76 3.52 -5.06 -6.69
N LEU A 77 4.84 -4.96 -6.71
CA LEU A 77 5.77 -6.07 -6.48
C LEU A 77 6.32 -6.04 -5.04
N LEU A 78 5.83 -6.92 -4.18
CA LEU A 78 6.29 -7.07 -2.79
C LEU A 78 6.42 -5.71 -2.04
N PRO A 79 5.32 -4.94 -1.90
CA PRO A 79 5.33 -3.62 -1.30
C PRO A 79 5.43 -3.70 0.23
N ARG A 80 6.65 -3.61 0.78
CA ARG A 80 6.90 -3.77 2.23
C ARG A 80 7.17 -2.44 2.94
N ILE A 81 7.12 -1.33 2.22
CA ILE A 81 7.33 0.01 2.77
C ILE A 81 6.14 0.86 2.35
N VAL A 82 5.44 1.44 3.33
CA VAL A 82 4.40 2.45 3.12
C VAL A 82 4.63 3.58 4.13
N LEU A 83 4.83 4.80 3.63
CA LEU A 83 5.09 5.98 4.45
C LEU A 83 4.23 7.14 3.97
N PRO A 84 3.15 7.48 4.71
CA PRO A 84 2.49 8.77 4.56
C PRO A 84 3.47 9.89 4.86
N LEU A 85 3.62 10.83 3.92
CA LEU A 85 4.55 11.97 4.01
C LEU A 85 3.93 13.20 3.34
N ASP A 86 3.59 14.19 4.15
CA ASP A 86 2.89 15.40 3.73
C ASP A 86 1.59 15.07 2.96
N ASP A 87 1.52 15.50 1.70
CA ASP A 87 0.43 15.26 0.76
C ASP A 87 0.68 14.03 -0.16
N ARG A 88 1.62 13.17 0.24
CA ARG A 88 2.03 11.99 -0.51
C ARG A 88 2.03 10.73 0.35
N VAL A 89 2.05 9.59 -0.34
CA VAL A 89 2.36 8.28 0.25
C VAL A 89 3.52 7.69 -0.54
N ILE A 90 4.62 7.39 0.17
CA ILE A 90 5.77 6.70 -0.41
C ILE A 90 5.54 5.20 -0.27
N ILE A 91 5.59 4.47 -1.38
CA ILE A 91 5.52 3.00 -1.40
C ILE A 91 6.85 2.47 -1.93
N GLY A 92 7.42 1.48 -1.25
CA GLY A 92 8.67 0.83 -1.64
C GLY A 92 8.51 -0.64 -1.95
N GLU A 93 8.99 -1.04 -3.13
CA GLU A 93 9.08 -2.43 -3.57
C GLU A 93 10.43 -3.00 -3.18
N THR A 94 10.43 -4.09 -2.42
CA THR A 94 11.68 -4.59 -1.80
C THR A 94 12.55 -5.43 -2.72
N ASN A 95 11.99 -5.98 -3.79
CA ASN A 95 12.77 -6.75 -4.76
C ASN A 95 13.56 -5.84 -5.71
N THR A 96 12.95 -4.74 -6.14
CA THR A 96 13.53 -3.78 -7.10
C THR A 96 14.21 -2.60 -6.41
N LEU A 97 13.91 -2.35 -5.13
CA LEU A 97 14.28 -1.15 -4.37
C LEU A 97 13.73 0.14 -4.97
N ASP A 98 12.68 0.04 -5.79
CA ASP A 98 12.01 1.19 -6.38
C ASP A 98 11.10 1.85 -5.33
N LEU A 99 11.13 3.19 -5.31
CA LEU A 99 10.27 4.02 -4.47
C LEU A 99 9.30 4.81 -5.35
N TYR A 100 8.03 4.80 -4.98
CA TYR A 100 6.96 5.48 -5.70
C TYR A 100 6.31 6.50 -4.76
N ALA A 101 6.15 7.75 -5.20
CA ALA A 101 5.36 8.72 -4.45
C ALA A 101 3.99 8.90 -5.10
N TYR A 102 2.96 8.53 -4.37
CA TYR A 102 1.57 8.72 -4.76
C TYR A 102 1.07 10.02 -4.17
N ARG A 103 0.38 10.85 -4.96
CA ARG A 103 -0.26 12.10 -4.53
C ARG A 103 -1.69 12.13 -5.05
N ALA A 104 -2.68 12.02 -4.17
CA ALA A 104 -4.09 11.92 -4.59
C ALA A 104 -4.25 10.88 -5.73
N GLN A 105 -5.14 11.11 -6.72
CA GLN A 105 -5.27 10.21 -7.88
C GLN A 105 -4.10 10.30 -8.89
N THR A 106 -2.98 10.94 -8.55
CA THR A 106 -1.81 11.12 -9.42
C THR A 106 -0.61 10.35 -8.88
N VAL A 107 0.01 9.52 -9.71
CA VAL A 107 1.21 8.75 -9.34
C VAL A 107 2.46 9.42 -9.90
N THR A 108 3.49 9.61 -9.07
CA THR A 108 4.84 10.00 -9.52
C THR A 108 5.84 8.94 -9.09
N ALA A 109 6.37 8.18 -10.04
CA ALA A 109 7.39 7.17 -9.78
C ALA A 109 8.79 7.80 -9.62
N TYR A 110 9.58 7.36 -8.63
CA TYR A 110 10.96 7.78 -8.43
C TYR A 110 11.89 6.56 -8.48
N ARG A 111 12.39 6.25 -9.68
CA ARG A 111 13.38 5.18 -9.85
C ARG A 111 14.78 5.66 -9.47
N THR A 112 15.37 5.08 -8.43
CA THR A 112 16.83 5.18 -8.25
C THR A 112 17.47 3.98 -8.91
N LYS A 113 18.03 4.15 -10.12
CA LYS A 113 18.90 3.11 -10.68
C LYS A 113 20.18 3.10 -9.83
N ASN A 114 20.44 2.03 -9.09
CA ASN A 114 21.74 1.81 -8.45
C ASN A 114 22.81 1.60 -9.53
N ILE A 115 23.33 2.66 -10.14
CA ILE A 115 24.60 2.64 -10.87
C ILE A 115 25.23 4.02 -10.71
N SER A 116 26.50 4.04 -10.30
CA SER A 116 27.42 5.20 -10.33
C SER A 116 26.86 6.45 -11.04
N GLY A 117 26.30 7.38 -10.28
CA GLY A 117 26.34 8.80 -10.63
C GLY A 117 25.26 9.42 -11.51
N SER A 118 24.14 8.78 -11.87
CA SER A 118 23.05 9.51 -12.55
C SER A 118 21.66 9.33 -11.90
N LYS A 119 21.09 10.45 -11.44
CA LYS A 119 19.68 10.56 -11.04
C LYS A 119 18.86 10.93 -12.28
N GLU A 120 17.97 10.04 -12.74
CA GLU A 120 16.90 10.40 -13.67
C GLU A 120 15.56 10.17 -12.96
N ALA A 121 14.81 11.25 -12.70
CA ALA A 121 13.40 11.15 -12.34
C ALA A 121 12.61 10.84 -13.62
N ARG A 122 11.92 9.70 -13.67
CA ARG A 122 10.99 9.38 -14.76
C ARG A 122 9.57 9.37 -14.21
N THR A 123 8.77 10.35 -14.60
CA THR A 123 7.33 10.32 -14.37
C THR A 123 6.73 9.23 -15.26
N ALA A 124 6.41 8.08 -14.70
CA ALA A 124 5.51 7.13 -15.34
C ALA A 124 4.08 7.44 -14.88
N ALA A 125 3.20 7.76 -15.81
CA ALA A 125 1.76 7.77 -15.53
C ALA A 125 1.32 6.32 -15.38
N ILE A 126 1.12 5.86 -14.15
CA ILE A 126 0.36 4.62 -13.92
C ILE A 126 -1.10 5.04 -13.99
N SER A 127 -1.76 4.76 -15.11
CA SER A 127 -3.20 5.02 -15.26
C SER A 127 -3.95 4.04 -14.36
N ASN A 128 -4.25 4.47 -13.13
CA ASN A 128 -5.13 3.72 -12.25
C ASN A 128 -6.58 3.99 -12.67
N THR A 129 -6.98 3.49 -13.84
CA THR A 129 -8.37 3.49 -14.29
C THR A 129 -9.02 2.20 -13.83
N ASN A 130 -9.31 2.09 -12.54
CA ASN A 130 -10.34 1.17 -12.06
C ASN A 130 -11.10 1.87 -10.93
N PRO A 131 -12.25 2.52 -11.23
CA PRO A 131 -13.24 2.72 -10.19
C PRO A 131 -13.73 1.33 -9.78
N VAL A 132 -13.43 0.90 -8.57
CA VAL A 132 -14.08 -0.28 -8.00
C VAL A 132 -15.50 0.15 -7.67
N ALA A 133 -16.46 -0.47 -8.35
CA ALA A 133 -17.90 -0.38 -8.07
C ALA A 133 -18.27 -1.11 -6.78
#